data_AF-A0A5K1GIW3-F1
#
_entry.id   AF-A0A5K1GIW3-F1
#
_cell.length_a   1.000
_cell.length_b   1.000
_cell.length_c   1.000
_cell.angle_alpha   90.00
_cell.angle_beta   90.00
_cell.angle_gamma   90.00
#
_symmetry.space_group_name_H-M   'P 1'
#
loop_
_entity.id
_entity.type
_entity.pdbx_description
1 polymer ?
#
loop_
_entity_poly.entity_id
_entity_poly.type
_entity_poly.pdbx_seq_one_letter_code
_entity_poly.pdbx_strand_id
1 'polypeptide(L)'
;MAGSDQSSPFLARFHADLFRVSMALASQAVLWRTLSSGSFSDPWPPIFTSIAEKSFWLLAAAVLSSSTLAYLFKSIFYFHIVKAEFLDRWRVNYLFAPWIAAILLLQCVLPSRYDRWRGSSLEGIKIFNWGYLNSTISRTIWCAFTIPILLLEVKIYGQWFTKGKRFLSTVANPSTHLSLIGNFVAAQTAARLAWLELGLFLFSIGIIHYVVVFVTLYQRLPCTGSVPVQLRPASFLSIAAPSVASIAWEAVSGHFGSGCKMLYFLSLFLFTLL
;
A
#
# COMPACT_ATOMS: atom_id res chain seq x y z
N MET A 1 -32.57 -14.70 31.45
CA MET A 1 -32.27 -13.31 31.86
C MET A 1 -31.64 -12.62 30.68
N ALA A 2 -32.36 -11.66 30.09
CA ALA A 2 -32.00 -10.97 28.86
C ALA A 2 -30.75 -10.10 29.07
N GLY A 3 -29.65 -10.44 28.39
CA GLY A 3 -28.50 -9.55 28.22
C GLY A 3 -28.81 -8.62 27.06
N SER A 4 -28.94 -7.33 27.35
CA SER A 4 -29.15 -6.27 26.38
C SER A 4 -28.07 -6.27 25.30
N ASP A 5 -28.49 -6.38 24.03
CA ASP A 5 -27.69 -5.99 22.87
C ASP A 5 -27.41 -4.48 22.96
N GLN A 6 -26.40 -4.10 23.75
CA GLN A 6 -25.80 -2.78 23.64
C GLN A 6 -25.17 -2.70 22.25
N SER A 7 -25.82 -1.93 21.38
CA SER A 7 -25.24 -1.54 20.10
C SER A 7 -23.86 -0.98 20.36
N SER A 8 -22.83 -1.71 19.90
CA SER A 8 -21.44 -1.30 20.06
C SER A 8 -21.29 0.17 19.65
N PRO A 9 -20.62 1.01 20.48
CA PRO A 9 -20.55 2.44 20.23
C PRO A 9 -20.00 2.69 18.82
N PHE A 10 -20.46 3.75 18.15
CA PHE A 10 -20.11 4.02 16.74
C PHE A 10 -18.60 3.94 16.46
N LEU A 11 -17.77 4.42 17.39
CA LEU A 11 -16.30 4.33 17.32
C LEU A 11 -15.75 2.90 17.42
N ALA A 12 -16.44 1.97 18.10
CA ALA A 12 -16.05 0.56 18.17
C ALA A 12 -16.34 -0.19 16.85
N ARG A 13 -17.20 0.35 15.98
CA ARG A 13 -17.47 -0.22 14.65
C ARG A 13 -16.46 0.20 13.59
N PHE A 14 -15.64 1.21 13.88
CA PHE A 14 -14.60 1.68 12.97
C PHE A 14 -13.40 0.74 13.02
N HIS A 15 -13.22 -0.07 11.99
CA HIS A 15 -12.12 -1.04 11.92
C HIS A 15 -10.98 -0.49 11.05
N ALA A 16 -9.78 -1.06 11.22
CA ALA A 16 -8.59 -0.68 10.46
C ALA A 16 -8.70 -0.97 8.94
N ASP A 17 -9.72 -1.69 8.50
CA ASP A 17 -9.97 -1.99 7.09
C ASP A 17 -10.35 -0.74 6.26
N LEU A 18 -10.93 0.29 6.88
CA LEU A 18 -11.30 1.53 6.16
C LEU A 18 -10.08 2.25 5.57
N PHE A 19 -8.89 2.10 6.17
CA PHE A 19 -7.66 2.66 5.61
C PHE A 19 -7.35 2.15 4.20
N ARG A 20 -7.88 0.98 3.79
CA ARG A 20 -7.77 0.49 2.41
C ARG A 20 -8.40 1.43 1.39
N VAL A 21 -9.45 2.17 1.76
CA VAL A 21 -10.10 3.14 0.87
C VAL A 21 -9.12 4.27 0.57
N SER A 22 -8.45 4.81 1.60
CA SER A 22 -7.42 5.84 1.41
C SER A 22 -6.24 5.34 0.58
N MET A 23 -5.81 4.08 0.80
CA MET A 23 -4.75 3.45 0.03
C MET A 23 -5.14 3.30 -1.45
N ALA A 24 -6.37 2.87 -1.74
CA ALA A 24 -6.87 2.73 -3.10
C ALA A 24 -6.96 4.09 -3.81
N LEU A 25 -7.52 5.12 -3.16
CA LEU A 25 -7.58 6.47 -3.72
C LEU A 25 -6.18 7.07 -3.95
N ALA A 26 -5.24 6.86 -3.04
CA ALA A 26 -3.86 7.28 -3.21
C ALA A 26 -3.18 6.56 -4.40
N SER A 27 -3.47 5.27 -4.61
CA SER A 27 -2.96 4.54 -5.78
C SER A 27 -3.51 5.09 -7.11
N GLN A 28 -4.79 5.51 -7.13
CA GLN A 28 -5.37 6.17 -8.30
C GLN A 28 -4.71 7.52 -8.57
N ALA A 29 -4.41 8.31 -7.53
CA ALA A 29 -3.68 9.56 -7.70
C ALA A 29 -2.30 9.33 -8.36
N VAL A 30 -1.56 8.31 -7.91
CA VAL A 30 -0.26 7.93 -8.52
C VAL A 30 -0.43 7.47 -9.97
N LEU A 31 -1.49 6.72 -10.29
CA LEU A 31 -1.79 6.29 -11.66
C LEU A 31 -2.02 7.48 -12.60
N TRP A 32 -2.92 8.40 -12.24
CA TRP A 32 -3.20 9.58 -13.07
C TRP A 32 -1.97 10.47 -13.23
N ARG A 33 -1.13 10.56 -12.19
CA ARG A 33 0.18 11.21 -12.28
C ARG A 33 1.06 10.56 -13.35
N THR A 34 1.19 9.23 -13.32
CA THR A 34 2.04 8.51 -14.27
C THR A 34 1.54 8.64 -15.71
N LEU A 35 0.22 8.58 -15.94
CA LEU A 35 -0.39 8.76 -17.26
C LEU A 35 -0.07 10.12 -17.85
N SER A 36 -0.30 11.19 -17.08
CA SER A 36 -0.02 12.57 -17.54
C SER A 36 1.45 12.87 -17.87
N SER A 37 2.36 11.97 -17.51
CA SER A 37 3.80 12.11 -17.69
C SER A 37 4.36 11.22 -18.80
N GLY A 38 3.56 10.29 -19.32
CA GLY A 38 3.93 9.38 -20.40
C GLY A 38 3.66 10.00 -21.77
N SER A 39 4.56 9.77 -22.73
CA SER A 39 4.34 10.07 -24.16
C SER A 39 3.44 8.99 -24.81
N PHE A 40 2.41 8.54 -24.10
CA PHE A 40 1.40 7.69 -24.74
C PHE A 40 0.53 8.59 -25.61
N SER A 41 0.00 8.05 -26.71
CA SER A 41 -1.10 8.70 -27.44
C SER A 41 -2.33 8.66 -26.54
N ASP A 42 -2.33 9.51 -25.52
CA ASP A 42 -3.36 9.51 -24.48
C ASP A 42 -4.70 9.87 -25.13
N PRO A 43 -5.76 9.09 -24.88
CA PRO A 43 -7.11 9.44 -25.32
C PRO A 43 -7.63 10.75 -24.69
N TRP A 44 -7.01 11.20 -23.60
CA TRP A 44 -7.52 12.24 -22.72
C TRP A 44 -6.64 13.49 -22.73
N PRO A 45 -7.23 14.70 -22.63
CA PRO A 45 -6.46 15.93 -22.53
C PRO A 45 -5.56 15.97 -21.27
N PRO A 46 -4.35 16.54 -21.33
CA PRO A 46 -3.44 16.65 -20.18
C PRO A 46 -4.04 17.45 -19.00
N ILE A 47 -5.00 18.33 -19.29
CA ILE A 47 -5.75 19.06 -18.26
C ILE A 47 -6.62 18.10 -17.44
N PHE A 48 -7.29 17.15 -18.09
CA PHE A 48 -8.17 16.19 -17.42
C PHE A 48 -7.37 15.28 -16.48
N THR A 49 -6.23 14.75 -16.94
CA THR A 49 -5.38 13.87 -16.12
C THR A 49 -4.82 14.60 -14.90
N SER A 50 -4.47 15.88 -15.04
CA SER A 50 -4.00 16.70 -13.92
C SER A 50 -5.12 17.03 -12.91
N ILE A 51 -6.34 17.31 -13.38
CA ILE A 51 -7.50 17.48 -12.48
C ILE A 51 -7.76 16.18 -11.72
N ALA A 52 -7.81 15.04 -12.43
CA ALA A 52 -8.07 13.74 -11.84
C ALA A 52 -7.03 13.38 -10.76
N GLU A 53 -5.73 13.51 -11.06
CA GLU A 53 -4.65 13.28 -10.09
C GLU A 53 -4.91 14.05 -8.78
N LYS A 54 -5.15 15.36 -8.88
CA LYS A 54 -5.32 16.20 -7.69
C LYS A 54 -6.61 15.92 -6.94
N SER A 55 -7.71 15.66 -7.65
CA SER A 55 -8.97 15.28 -7.03
C SER A 55 -8.83 13.99 -6.24
N PHE A 56 -8.18 12.96 -6.82
CA PHE A 56 -7.90 11.72 -6.11
C PHE A 56 -6.94 11.92 -4.95
N TRP A 57 -5.90 12.75 -5.12
CA TRP A 57 -4.96 13.07 -4.05
C TRP A 57 -5.62 13.76 -2.86
N LEU A 58 -6.42 14.80 -3.11
CA LEU A 58 -7.15 15.55 -2.07
C LEU A 58 -8.16 14.66 -1.37
N LEU A 59 -8.91 13.85 -2.12
CA LEU A 59 -9.87 12.91 -1.55
C LEU A 59 -9.18 11.85 -0.70
N ALA A 60 -8.07 11.29 -1.19
CA ALA A 60 -7.26 10.33 -0.44
C ALA A 60 -6.70 10.93 0.85
N ALA A 61 -6.17 12.15 0.80
CA ALA A 61 -5.65 12.88 1.95
C ALA A 61 -6.76 13.18 2.98
N ALA A 62 -7.95 13.61 2.52
CA ALA A 62 -9.09 13.87 3.38
C ALA A 62 -9.57 12.58 4.09
N VAL A 63 -9.73 11.49 3.34
CA VAL A 63 -10.16 10.19 3.90
C VAL A 63 -9.11 9.62 4.84
N LEU A 64 -7.82 9.70 4.50
CA LEU A 64 -6.72 9.25 5.37
C LEU A 64 -6.69 10.07 6.68
N SER A 65 -6.80 11.39 6.58
CA SER A 65 -6.79 12.29 7.74
C SER A 65 -7.99 12.05 8.65
N SER A 66 -9.19 11.94 8.06
CA SER A 66 -10.43 11.63 8.80
C SER A 66 -10.34 10.26 9.49
N SER A 67 -9.84 9.24 8.78
CA SER A 67 -9.70 7.89 9.34
C SER A 67 -8.64 7.83 10.45
N THR A 68 -7.53 8.55 10.29
CA THR A 68 -6.47 8.64 11.30
C THR A 68 -6.97 9.35 12.55
N LEU A 69 -7.73 10.45 12.38
CA LEU A 69 -8.34 11.17 13.51
C LEU A 69 -9.34 10.29 14.26
N ALA A 70 -10.21 9.57 13.53
CA ALA A 70 -11.14 8.62 14.15
C ALA A 70 -10.41 7.50 14.90
N TYR A 71 -9.33 6.96 14.34
CA TYR A 71 -8.52 5.93 14.99
C TYR A 71 -7.72 6.45 16.19
N LEU A 72 -7.28 7.72 16.15
CA LEU A 72 -6.63 8.39 17.28
C LEU A 72 -7.63 8.53 18.44
N PHE A 73 -8.84 9.01 18.17
CA PHE A 73 -9.90 9.06 19.18
C PHE A 73 -10.24 7.68 19.72
N LYS A 74 -10.31 6.66 18.86
CA LYS A 74 -10.49 5.26 19.28
C LYS A 74 -9.35 4.80 20.19
N SER A 75 -8.12 5.20 19.90
CA SER A 75 -6.94 4.84 20.71
C SER A 75 -6.94 5.50 22.09
N ILE A 76 -7.43 6.75 22.19
CA ILE A 76 -7.52 7.49 23.45
C ILE A 76 -8.68 6.96 24.33
N PHE A 77 -9.88 6.82 23.77
CA PHE A 77 -11.08 6.47 24.54
C PHE A 77 -11.32 4.97 24.68
N TYR A 78 -10.86 4.17 23.71
CA TYR A 78 -11.12 2.73 23.63
C TYR A 78 -9.84 1.93 23.36
N PHE A 79 -8.77 2.24 24.10
CA PHE A 79 -7.46 1.58 23.96
C PHE A 79 -7.55 0.04 24.00
N HIS A 80 -8.44 -0.52 24.82
CA HIS A 80 -8.61 -1.97 24.91
C HIS A 80 -9.05 -2.61 23.57
N ILE A 81 -9.86 -1.91 22.77
CA ILE A 81 -10.32 -2.38 21.45
C ILE A 81 -9.16 -2.33 20.46
N VAL A 82 -8.38 -1.25 20.46
CA VAL A 82 -7.19 -1.10 19.60
C VAL A 82 -6.16 -2.18 19.92
N LYS A 83 -5.93 -2.46 21.21
CA LYS A 83 -5.08 -3.56 21.65
C LYS A 83 -5.61 -4.92 21.17
N ALA A 84 -6.93 -5.15 21.26
CA ALA A 84 -7.54 -6.37 20.75
C ALA A 84 -7.37 -6.52 19.24
N GLU A 85 -7.55 -5.44 18.45
CA GLU A 85 -7.30 -5.44 17.00
C GLU A 85 -5.83 -5.68 16.66
N PHE A 86 -4.91 -5.13 17.44
CA PHE A 86 -3.47 -5.31 17.24
C PHE A 86 -2.99 -6.72 17.60
N LEU A 87 -3.68 -7.39 18.52
CA LEU A 87 -3.42 -8.79 18.89
C LEU A 87 -4.17 -9.77 17.97
N ASP A 88 -5.24 -9.32 17.32
CA ASP A 88 -5.96 -10.13 16.37
C ASP A 88 -5.09 -10.46 15.15
N ARG A 89 -5.10 -11.75 14.83
CA ARG A 89 -4.19 -12.38 13.89
C ARG A 89 -4.45 -11.99 12.43
N TRP A 90 -5.66 -11.53 12.11
CA TRP A 90 -6.03 -11.17 10.74
C TRP A 90 -6.18 -9.66 10.57
N ARG A 91 -6.71 -8.96 11.58
CA ARG A 91 -6.97 -7.52 11.53
C ARG A 91 -5.70 -6.68 11.57
N VAL A 92 -4.64 -7.18 12.23
CA VAL A 92 -3.34 -6.50 12.29
C VAL A 92 -2.76 -6.18 10.89
N ASN A 93 -3.05 -7.01 9.88
CA ASN A 93 -2.59 -6.80 8.50
C ASN A 93 -3.15 -5.52 7.88
N TYR A 94 -4.30 -5.02 8.33
CA TYR A 94 -4.86 -3.77 7.79
C TYR A 94 -4.17 -2.52 8.34
N LEU A 95 -3.39 -2.64 9.42
CA LEU A 95 -2.60 -1.52 9.97
C LEU A 95 -1.43 -1.10 9.08
N PHE A 96 -1.08 -1.88 8.05
CA PHE A 96 -0.14 -1.45 7.02
C PHE A 96 -0.75 -0.38 6.09
N ALA A 97 -2.05 -0.45 5.81
CA ALA A 97 -2.74 0.40 4.84
C ALA A 97 -2.57 1.92 5.05
N PRO A 98 -2.66 2.51 6.27
CA PRO A 98 -2.46 3.95 6.45
C PRO A 98 -1.06 4.42 6.03
N TRP A 99 -0.02 3.63 6.36
CA TRP A 99 1.36 3.95 6.01
C TRP A 99 1.61 3.82 4.51
N ILE A 100 1.05 2.79 3.88
CA ILE A 100 1.09 2.63 2.41
C ILE A 100 0.44 3.82 1.74
N ALA A 101 -0.77 4.21 2.18
CA ALA A 101 -1.48 5.37 1.65
C ALA A 101 -0.66 6.65 1.79
N ALA A 102 -0.04 6.87 2.95
CA ALA A 102 0.80 8.03 3.21
C ALA A 102 2.03 8.10 2.30
N ILE A 103 2.72 6.96 2.06
CA ILE A 103 3.85 6.90 1.14
C ILE A 103 3.40 7.12 -0.32
N LEU A 104 2.26 6.57 -0.73
CA LEU A 104 1.69 6.83 -2.07
C LEU A 104 1.31 8.31 -2.25
N LEU A 105 0.76 8.97 -1.23
CA LEU A 105 0.51 10.42 -1.28
C LEU A 105 1.82 11.22 -1.39
N LEU A 106 2.87 10.79 -0.68
CA LEU A 106 4.20 11.39 -0.78
C LEU A 106 4.78 11.25 -2.19
N GLN A 107 4.54 10.12 -2.88
CA GLN A 107 4.94 9.93 -4.29
C GLN A 107 4.43 11.01 -5.23
N CYS A 108 3.23 11.54 -4.99
CA CYS A 108 2.66 12.59 -5.83
C CYS A 108 3.25 13.99 -5.56
N VAL A 109 3.99 14.17 -4.47
CA VAL A 109 4.63 15.46 -4.15
C VAL A 109 6.16 15.40 -4.37
N LEU A 110 6.68 14.22 -4.71
CA LEU A 110 8.07 14.00 -5.08
C LEU A 110 8.31 14.39 -6.56
N PRO A 111 9.47 14.99 -6.88
CA PRO A 111 9.87 15.18 -8.27
C PRO A 111 10.03 13.82 -8.96
N SER A 112 9.23 13.60 -10.00
CA SER A 112 9.29 12.43 -10.86
C SER A 112 10.30 12.66 -11.98
N ARG A 113 10.98 11.60 -12.42
CA ARG A 113 11.86 11.65 -13.61
C ARG A 113 11.12 12.16 -14.86
N TYR A 114 9.80 11.99 -14.89
CA TYR A 114 8.94 12.39 -15.99
C TYR A 114 8.34 13.80 -15.85
N ASP A 115 8.51 14.48 -14.70
CA ASP A 115 7.97 15.85 -14.49
C ASP A 115 8.64 16.88 -15.43
N ARG A 116 9.80 16.56 -16.02
CA ARG A 116 10.48 17.40 -17.03
C ARG A 116 9.60 17.67 -18.26
N TRP A 117 8.77 16.72 -18.68
CA TRP A 117 7.87 16.86 -19.85
C TRP A 117 6.52 17.48 -19.51
N ARG A 118 6.14 17.43 -18.23
CA ARG A 118 4.88 18.00 -17.73
C ARG A 118 4.94 19.53 -17.64
N GLY A 119 6.12 20.09 -17.36
CA GLY A 119 6.31 21.53 -17.22
C GLY A 119 5.93 22.34 -18.45
N SER A 120 6.26 21.85 -19.66
CA SER A 120 6.09 22.62 -20.90
C SER A 120 4.64 22.76 -21.39
N SER A 121 3.70 21.93 -20.93
CA SER A 121 2.32 21.94 -21.45
C SER A 121 1.34 22.81 -20.65
N LEU A 122 1.70 23.25 -19.44
CA LEU A 122 0.79 23.89 -18.48
C LEU A 122 1.38 25.14 -17.80
N GLU A 123 2.43 25.76 -18.39
CA GLU A 123 3.19 26.89 -17.81
C GLU A 123 2.34 28.12 -17.42
N GLY A 124 1.09 28.23 -17.89
CA GLY A 124 0.19 29.35 -17.58
C GLY A 124 -0.63 29.24 -16.29
N ILE A 125 -0.81 28.04 -15.69
CA ILE A 125 -1.78 27.87 -14.58
C ILE A 125 -1.08 27.37 -13.30
N LYS A 126 -0.66 28.30 -12.44
CA LYS A 126 0.02 28.04 -11.16
C LYS A 126 -0.71 27.08 -10.21
N ILE A 127 -2.05 26.99 -10.28
CA ILE A 127 -2.88 26.06 -9.48
C ILE A 127 -2.54 24.59 -9.80
N PHE A 128 -1.90 24.32 -10.95
CA PHE A 128 -1.51 22.98 -11.40
C PHE A 128 -0.08 22.56 -11.07
N ASN A 129 0.71 23.44 -10.47
CA ASN A 129 2.07 23.11 -10.08
C ASN A 129 2.12 22.80 -8.57
N TRP A 130 2.23 21.51 -8.22
CA TRP A 130 2.57 21.14 -6.84
C TRP A 130 3.98 21.67 -6.55
N GLY A 131 4.12 22.49 -5.51
CA GLY A 131 5.45 22.84 -5.02
C GLY A 131 6.18 21.57 -4.60
N TYR A 132 7.34 21.30 -5.19
CA TYR A 132 8.15 20.15 -4.80
C TYR A 132 8.60 20.32 -3.34
N LEU A 133 8.41 19.28 -2.53
CA LEU A 133 8.96 19.24 -1.19
C LEU A 133 10.49 19.29 -1.26
N ASN A 134 11.10 19.99 -0.30
CA ASN A 134 12.55 19.97 -0.14
C ASN A 134 13.01 18.51 0.08
N SER A 135 14.10 18.10 -0.56
CA SER A 135 14.66 16.75 -0.51
C SER A 135 14.81 16.23 0.93
N THR A 136 15.26 17.08 1.85
CA THR A 136 15.41 16.71 3.27
C THR A 136 14.07 16.41 3.94
N ILE A 137 13.05 17.24 3.68
CA ILE A 137 11.71 17.07 4.25
C ILE A 137 11.09 15.78 3.72
N SER A 138 11.19 15.53 2.41
CA SER A 138 10.68 14.31 1.79
C SER A 138 11.32 13.05 2.37
N ARG A 139 12.64 13.07 2.61
CA ARG A 139 13.37 11.95 3.25
C ARG A 139 12.89 11.70 4.67
N THR A 140 12.73 12.75 5.48
CA THR A 140 12.24 12.62 6.85
C THR A 140 10.82 12.08 6.91
N ILE A 141 9.91 12.59 6.06
CA ILE A 141 8.53 12.10 5.97
C ILE A 141 8.50 10.63 5.53
N TRP A 142 9.32 10.27 4.53
CA TRP A 142 9.45 8.89 4.08
C TRP A 142 9.90 7.94 5.20
N CYS A 143 10.93 8.32 5.97
CA CYS A 143 11.38 7.56 7.13
C CYS A 143 10.26 7.38 8.16
N ALA A 144 9.55 8.48 8.50
CA ALA A 144 8.48 8.46 9.48
C ALA A 144 7.35 7.48 9.10
N PHE A 145 7.04 7.33 7.80
CA PHE A 145 6.03 6.38 7.34
C PHE A 145 6.55 4.96 7.11
N THR A 146 7.84 4.80 6.81
CA THR A 146 8.44 3.47 6.56
C THR A 146 8.77 2.73 7.85
N ILE A 147 9.17 3.44 8.91
CA ILE A 147 9.50 2.83 10.21
C ILE A 147 8.33 1.98 10.78
N PRO A 148 7.08 2.48 10.83
CA PRO A 148 5.94 1.68 11.29
C PRO A 148 5.69 0.42 10.46
N ILE A 149 5.93 0.46 9.15
CA ILE A 149 5.83 -0.74 8.28
C ILE A 149 6.84 -1.77 8.78
N LEU A 150 8.12 -1.41 8.86
CA LEU A 150 9.18 -2.31 9.33
C LEU A 150 8.93 -2.86 10.74
N LEU A 151 8.45 -2.03 11.66
CA LEU A 151 8.12 -2.47 13.03
C LEU A 151 6.98 -3.50 13.04
N LEU A 152 5.94 -3.27 12.23
CA LEU A 152 4.84 -4.23 12.07
C LEU A 152 5.33 -5.53 11.44
N GLU A 153 6.24 -5.45 10.46
CA GLU A 153 6.83 -6.63 9.82
C GLU A 153 7.67 -7.44 10.80
N VAL A 154 8.59 -6.80 11.55
CA VAL A 154 9.40 -7.47 12.56
C VAL A 154 8.52 -8.17 13.58
N LYS A 155 7.41 -7.53 14.00
CA LYS A 155 6.44 -8.15 14.90
C LYS A 155 5.77 -9.38 14.27
N ILE A 156 5.24 -9.26 13.05
CA ILE A 156 4.44 -10.31 12.41
C ILE A 156 5.34 -11.47 11.98
N TYR A 157 6.42 -11.18 11.25
CA TYR A 157 7.37 -12.19 10.79
C TYR A 157 8.13 -12.80 11.97
N GLY A 158 8.50 -12.01 12.98
CA GLY A 158 9.09 -12.54 14.22
C GLY A 158 8.17 -13.54 14.93
N GLN A 159 6.86 -13.32 14.91
CA GLN A 159 5.89 -14.30 15.42
C GLN A 159 5.83 -15.58 14.58
N TRP A 160 6.04 -15.49 13.27
CA TRP A 160 6.07 -16.67 12.39
C TRP A 160 7.24 -17.61 12.73
N PHE A 161 8.39 -17.05 13.11
CA PHE A 161 9.55 -17.83 13.53
C PHE A 161 9.44 -18.39 14.96
N THR A 162 8.77 -17.67 15.87
CA THR A 162 8.82 -17.99 17.33
C THR A 162 7.60 -18.72 17.87
N LYS A 163 6.39 -18.56 17.29
CA LYS A 163 5.13 -19.04 17.91
C LYS A 163 4.68 -20.46 17.51
N GLY A 164 5.60 -21.34 17.13
CA GLY A 164 5.37 -22.79 17.04
C GLY A 164 5.10 -23.36 15.63
N LYS A 165 4.99 -24.70 15.54
CA LYS A 165 4.83 -25.44 14.28
C LYS A 165 3.53 -25.06 13.56
N ARG A 166 3.61 -24.83 12.23
CA ARG A 166 2.46 -24.53 11.35
C ARG A 166 1.68 -23.24 11.69
N PHE A 167 2.27 -22.31 12.45
CA PHE A 167 1.63 -21.02 12.77
C PHE A 167 1.27 -20.25 11.50
N LEU A 168 2.26 -20.07 10.61
CA LEU A 168 2.07 -19.33 9.35
C LEU A 168 0.97 -19.92 8.47
N SER A 169 0.93 -21.25 8.28
CA SER A 169 -0.11 -21.92 7.49
C SER A 169 -1.51 -21.76 8.07
N THR A 170 -1.65 -21.50 9.37
CA THR A 170 -2.96 -21.23 10.00
C THR A 170 -3.35 -19.76 9.88
N VAL A 171 -2.38 -18.86 9.93
CA VAL A 171 -2.56 -17.39 9.98
C VAL A 171 -2.70 -16.76 8.60
N ALA A 172 -1.97 -17.29 7.61
CA ALA A 172 -1.80 -16.66 6.30
C ALA A 172 -3.14 -16.49 5.59
N ASN A 173 -3.47 -15.25 5.23
CA ASN A 173 -4.67 -14.89 4.49
C ASN A 173 -4.29 -13.89 3.39
N PRO A 174 -5.17 -13.62 2.40
CA PRO A 174 -4.85 -12.67 1.34
C PRO A 174 -4.49 -11.26 1.81
N SER A 175 -4.93 -10.82 3.00
CA SER A 175 -4.54 -9.52 3.55
C SER A 175 -3.08 -9.45 4.03
N THR A 176 -2.40 -10.59 4.22
CA THR A 176 -0.94 -10.62 4.46
C THR A 176 -0.13 -9.99 3.32
N HIS A 177 -0.67 -9.96 2.10
CA HIS A 177 -0.04 -9.25 0.97
C HIS A 177 0.09 -7.73 1.21
N LEU A 178 -0.67 -7.13 2.13
CA LEU A 178 -0.50 -5.71 2.48
C LEU A 178 0.90 -5.40 3.02
N SER A 179 1.50 -6.31 3.81
CA SER A 179 2.87 -6.16 4.31
C SER A 179 3.87 -6.05 3.16
N LEU A 180 3.73 -6.94 2.17
CA LEU A 180 4.57 -7.02 0.98
C LEU A 180 4.44 -5.77 0.11
N ILE A 181 3.20 -5.33 -0.12
CA ILE A 181 2.90 -4.10 -0.86
C ILE A 181 3.54 -2.89 -0.16
N GLY A 182 3.50 -2.83 1.17
CA GLY A 182 4.17 -1.79 1.94
C GLY A 182 5.67 -1.73 1.69
N ASN A 183 6.35 -2.87 1.68
CA ASN A 183 7.76 -2.93 1.33
C ASN A 183 8.05 -2.48 -0.11
N PHE A 184 7.25 -2.92 -1.09
CA PHE A 184 7.48 -2.53 -2.48
C PHE A 184 7.23 -1.03 -2.71
N VAL A 185 6.18 -0.46 -2.11
CA VAL A 185 5.89 0.98 -2.18
C VAL A 185 6.99 1.79 -1.48
N ALA A 186 7.48 1.33 -0.32
CA ALA A 186 8.58 1.96 0.40
C ALA A 186 9.91 1.86 -0.39
N ALA A 187 10.19 0.72 -1.02
CA ALA A 187 11.35 0.52 -1.88
C ALA A 187 11.34 1.44 -3.11
N GLN A 188 10.19 1.51 -3.78
CA GLN A 188 9.99 2.38 -4.94
C GLN A 188 10.25 3.85 -4.59
N THR A 189 9.77 4.30 -3.43
CA THR A 189 9.94 5.68 -2.96
C THR A 189 11.36 5.98 -2.50
N ALA A 190 12.04 5.04 -1.84
CA ALA A 190 13.46 5.16 -1.51
C ALA A 190 14.31 5.37 -2.77
N ALA A 191 14.04 4.59 -3.82
CA ALA A 191 14.74 4.72 -5.09
C ALA A 191 14.52 6.10 -5.75
N ARG A 192 13.29 6.65 -5.68
CA ARG A 192 12.99 8.02 -6.16
C ARG A 192 13.69 9.11 -5.35
N LEU A 193 13.97 8.85 -4.07
CA LEU A 193 14.75 9.73 -3.18
C LEU A 193 16.27 9.60 -3.33
N ALA A 194 16.72 8.79 -4.30
CA ALA A 194 18.12 8.42 -4.53
C ALA A 194 18.76 7.59 -3.39
N TRP A 195 17.94 6.88 -2.62
CA TRP A 195 18.39 5.92 -1.58
C TRP A 195 18.26 4.48 -2.11
N LEU A 196 19.12 4.14 -3.07
CA LEU A 196 19.05 2.85 -3.79
C LEU A 196 19.29 1.64 -2.88
N GLU A 197 20.26 1.70 -1.96
CA GLU A 197 20.55 0.61 -1.03
C GLU A 197 19.38 0.31 -0.09
N LEU A 198 18.72 1.35 0.42
CA LEU A 198 17.51 1.19 1.24
C LEU A 198 16.35 0.65 0.40
N GLY A 199 16.24 1.09 -0.87
CA GLY A 199 15.29 0.54 -1.83
C GLY A 199 15.50 -0.96 -2.06
N LEU A 200 16.74 -1.38 -2.32
CA LEU A 200 17.12 -2.78 -2.49
C LEU A 200 16.86 -3.61 -1.24
N PHE A 201 17.18 -3.09 -0.06
CA PHE A 201 16.91 -3.74 1.21
C PHE A 201 15.42 -4.03 1.40
N LEU A 202 14.56 -3.01 1.26
CA LEU A 202 13.11 -3.15 1.41
C LEU A 202 12.51 -4.08 0.34
N PHE A 203 12.98 -3.95 -0.91
CA PHE A 203 12.55 -4.82 -2.01
C PHE A 203 12.90 -6.28 -1.73
N SER A 204 14.10 -6.55 -1.21
CA SER A 204 14.58 -7.90 -0.88
C SER A 204 13.71 -8.55 0.20
N ILE A 205 13.36 -7.81 1.26
CA ILE A 205 12.42 -8.30 2.29
C ILE A 205 11.07 -8.62 1.65
N GLY A 206 10.53 -7.70 0.85
CA GLY A 206 9.24 -7.88 0.19
C GLY A 206 9.18 -9.09 -0.73
N ILE A 207 10.19 -9.31 -1.58
CA ILE A 207 10.17 -10.39 -2.58
C ILE A 207 10.37 -11.77 -1.96
N ILE A 208 11.25 -11.89 -0.96
CA ILE A 208 11.47 -13.15 -0.25
C ILE A 208 10.20 -13.55 0.50
N HIS A 209 9.58 -12.62 1.22
CA HIS A 209 8.34 -12.89 1.94
C HIS A 209 7.15 -13.08 0.99
N TYR A 210 7.18 -12.48 -0.20
CA TYR A 210 6.18 -12.74 -1.24
C TYR A 210 6.19 -14.21 -1.66
N VAL A 211 7.36 -14.79 -1.94
CA VAL A 211 7.47 -16.22 -2.31
C VAL A 211 6.92 -17.10 -1.18
N VAL A 212 7.29 -16.82 0.08
CA VAL A 212 6.81 -17.58 1.24
C VAL A 212 5.28 -17.50 1.40
N VAL A 213 4.72 -16.30 1.35
CA VAL A 213 3.27 -16.07 1.48
C VAL A 213 2.52 -16.69 0.30
N PHE A 214 3.03 -16.51 -0.92
CA PHE A 214 2.44 -17.05 -2.14
C PHE A 214 2.33 -18.58 -2.07
N VAL A 215 3.43 -19.28 -1.78
CA VAL A 215 3.43 -20.74 -1.63
C VAL A 215 2.48 -21.19 -0.50
N THR A 216 2.50 -20.48 0.64
CA THR A 216 1.63 -20.81 1.78
C THR A 216 0.15 -20.69 1.41
N LEU A 217 -0.25 -19.61 0.74
CA LEU A 217 -1.64 -19.41 0.33
C LEU A 217 -2.07 -20.42 -0.73
N TYR A 218 -1.20 -20.75 -1.68
CA TYR A 218 -1.48 -21.75 -2.71
C TYR A 218 -1.71 -23.14 -2.10
N GLN A 219 -0.91 -23.52 -1.10
CA GLN A 219 -1.06 -24.79 -0.39
C GLN A 219 -2.30 -24.85 0.52
N ARG A 220 -2.91 -23.71 0.87
CA ARG A 220 -4.16 -23.69 1.66
C ARG A 220 -5.41 -23.92 0.80
N LEU A 221 -5.39 -23.54 -0.48
CA LEU A 221 -6.55 -23.64 -1.37
C LEU A 221 -7.14 -25.07 -1.46
N PRO A 222 -6.35 -26.15 -1.49
CA PRO A 222 -6.89 -27.52 -1.52
C PRO A 222 -7.35 -28.06 -0.16
N CYS A 223 -6.86 -27.51 0.96
CA CYS A 223 -6.94 -28.16 2.28
C CYS A 223 -7.96 -27.53 3.24
N THR A 224 -8.47 -26.33 2.96
CA THR A 224 -9.49 -25.69 3.80
C THR A 224 -10.69 -25.35 2.95
N GLY A 225 -11.88 -25.84 3.35
CA GLY A 225 -13.16 -25.44 2.75
C GLY A 225 -13.20 -23.92 2.56
N SER A 226 -13.83 -23.51 1.45
CA SER A 226 -13.84 -22.15 0.87
C SER A 226 -13.42 -21.01 1.81
N VAL A 227 -12.46 -20.20 1.35
CA VAL A 227 -12.04 -18.94 2.01
C VAL A 227 -13.30 -18.18 2.47
N PRO A 228 -13.36 -17.71 3.73
CA PRO A 228 -14.53 -17.02 4.26
C PRO A 228 -15.00 -15.94 3.28
N VAL A 229 -16.31 -15.88 3.02
CA VAL A 229 -16.91 -15.00 2.00
C VAL A 229 -16.43 -13.54 2.11
N GLN A 230 -16.15 -13.08 3.32
CA GLN A 230 -15.69 -11.73 3.67
C GLN A 230 -14.25 -11.41 3.24
N LEU A 231 -13.40 -12.43 3.01
CA LEU A 231 -12.01 -12.28 2.57
C LEU A 231 -11.84 -12.43 1.06
N ARG A 232 -12.90 -12.80 0.33
CA ARG A 232 -12.86 -12.90 -1.14
C ARG A 232 -12.39 -11.62 -1.82
N PRO A 233 -12.83 -10.39 -1.44
CA PRO A 233 -12.30 -9.18 -2.06
C PRO A 233 -10.82 -8.91 -1.79
N ALA A 234 -10.23 -9.54 -0.76
CA ALA A 234 -8.81 -9.39 -0.47
C ALA A 234 -7.92 -10.29 -1.36
N SER A 235 -8.49 -11.26 -2.11
CA SER A 235 -7.74 -12.08 -3.07
C SER A 235 -7.10 -11.23 -4.17
N PHE A 236 -7.72 -10.10 -4.54
CA PHE A 236 -7.16 -9.14 -5.50
C PHE A 236 -5.82 -8.53 -5.06
N LEU A 237 -5.46 -8.57 -3.77
CA LEU A 237 -4.13 -8.17 -3.32
C LEU A 237 -3.02 -9.07 -3.89
N SER A 238 -3.36 -10.30 -4.30
CA SER A 238 -2.44 -11.23 -4.96
C SER A 238 -2.02 -10.76 -6.35
N ILE A 239 -2.86 -9.96 -7.02
CA ILE A 239 -2.52 -9.30 -8.30
C ILE A 239 -1.69 -8.04 -8.03
N ALA A 240 -2.05 -7.30 -6.98
CA ALA A 240 -1.39 -6.05 -6.62
C ALA A 240 0.08 -6.26 -6.22
N ALA A 241 0.39 -7.28 -5.42
CA ALA A 241 1.76 -7.52 -4.94
C ALA A 241 2.82 -7.62 -6.07
N PRO A 242 2.69 -8.52 -7.08
CA PRO A 242 3.65 -8.61 -8.17
C PRO A 242 3.62 -7.39 -9.12
N SER A 243 2.47 -6.73 -9.27
CA SER A 243 2.37 -5.47 -10.05
C SER A 243 3.21 -4.35 -9.42
N VAL A 244 3.03 -4.11 -8.12
CA VAL A 244 3.79 -3.08 -7.39
C VAL A 244 5.27 -3.46 -7.31
N ALA A 245 5.60 -4.75 -7.15
CA ALA A 245 6.98 -5.23 -7.21
C ALA A 245 7.65 -4.92 -8.56
N SER A 246 6.95 -5.07 -9.69
CA SER A 246 7.49 -4.75 -11.02
C SER A 246 7.94 -3.29 -11.14
N ILE A 247 7.09 -2.35 -10.70
CA ILE A 247 7.39 -0.91 -10.76
C ILE A 247 8.41 -0.51 -9.68
N ALA A 248 8.43 -1.18 -8.53
CA ALA A 248 9.47 -0.99 -7.52
C ALA A 248 10.84 -1.43 -8.05
N TRP A 249 10.91 -2.58 -8.73
CA TRP A 249 12.14 -3.08 -9.33
C TRP A 249 12.64 -2.17 -10.46
N GLU A 250 11.74 -1.61 -11.26
CA GLU A 250 12.09 -0.59 -12.26
C GLU A 250 12.72 0.63 -11.60
N ALA A 251 12.13 1.14 -10.51
CA ALA A 251 12.65 2.31 -9.81
C ALA A 251 14.05 2.06 -9.23
N VAL A 252 14.29 0.87 -8.69
CA VAL A 252 15.58 0.45 -8.12
C VAL A 252 16.63 0.18 -9.20
N SER A 253 16.26 -0.54 -10.27
CA SER A 253 17.18 -0.91 -11.37
C SER A 253 17.44 0.24 -12.33
N GLY A 254 16.57 1.25 -12.34
CA GLY A 254 16.64 2.40 -13.23
C GLY A 254 16.13 2.16 -14.66
N HIS A 255 15.74 0.93 -15.01
CA HIS A 255 15.19 0.57 -16.32
C HIS A 255 14.15 -0.56 -16.22
N PHE A 256 13.26 -0.68 -17.21
CA PHE A 256 12.24 -1.72 -17.26
C PHE A 256 12.77 -3.01 -17.95
N GLY A 257 13.53 -3.80 -17.19
CA GLY A 257 14.19 -5.03 -17.67
C GLY A 257 13.35 -6.32 -17.56
N SER A 258 14.01 -7.47 -17.76
CA SER A 258 13.37 -8.79 -17.68
C SER A 258 12.74 -9.08 -16.32
N GLY A 259 13.37 -8.65 -15.22
CA GLY A 259 12.81 -8.81 -13.86
C GLY A 259 11.46 -8.11 -13.70
N CYS A 260 11.34 -6.87 -14.20
CA CYS A 260 10.07 -6.14 -14.20
C CYS A 260 9.00 -6.88 -15.02
N LYS A 261 9.37 -7.36 -16.22
CA LYS A 261 8.47 -8.08 -17.12
C LYS A 261 7.97 -9.39 -16.51
N MET A 262 8.84 -10.16 -15.86
CA MET A 262 8.44 -11.41 -15.19
C MET A 262 7.38 -11.16 -14.12
N LEU A 263 7.60 -10.16 -13.26
CA LEU A 263 6.65 -9.78 -12.21
C LEU A 263 5.33 -9.23 -12.79
N TYR A 264 5.42 -8.45 -13.87
CA TYR A 264 4.25 -7.93 -14.58
C TYR A 264 3.41 -9.06 -15.21
N PHE A 265 4.04 -10.00 -15.93
CA PHE A 265 3.34 -11.14 -16.52
C PHE A 265 2.74 -12.06 -15.47
N LEU A 266 3.41 -12.24 -14.32
CA LEU A 266 2.84 -12.95 -13.18
C LEU A 266 1.55 -12.27 -12.67
N SER A 267 1.55 -10.94 -12.58
CA SER A 267 0.35 -10.18 -12.20
C SER A 267 -0.79 -10.36 -13.20
N LEU A 268 -0.51 -10.29 -14.50
CA LEU A 268 -1.51 -10.52 -15.56
C LEU A 268 -2.09 -11.94 -15.50
N PHE A 269 -1.23 -12.95 -15.31
CA PHE A 269 -1.68 -14.33 -15.16
C PHE A 269 -2.61 -14.49 -13.95
N LEU A 270 -2.24 -13.94 -12.79
CA LEU A 270 -3.10 -13.97 -11.61
C LEU A 270 -4.41 -13.20 -11.82
N PHE A 271 -4.41 -12.11 -12.60
CA PHE A 271 -5.63 -11.39 -12.96
C PHE A 271 -6.58 -12.23 -13.80
N THR A 272 -6.07 -13.03 -14.75
CA THR A 272 -6.91 -13.93 -15.54
C THR A 272 -7.48 -15.11 -14.75
N LEU A 273 -6.85 -15.49 -13.63
CA LEU A 273 -7.27 -16.62 -12.80
C LEU A 273 -8.31 -16.27 -11.73
N LEU A 274 -8.38 -15.00 -11.31
CA LEU A 274 -9.17 -14.51 -10.18
C LEU A 274 -10.48 -13.86 -10.63
#